data_AF-A0A158BZH1-F1
#
_entry.id   AF-A0A158BZH1-F1
#
_cell.length_a   1.000
_cell.length_b   1.000
_cell.length_c   1.000
_cell.angle_alpha   90.00
_cell.angle_beta   90.00
_cell.angle_gamma   90.00
#
_symmetry.space_group_name_H-M   'P 1'
#
loop_
_entity.id
_entity.type
_entity.pdbx_description
1 polymer ?
#
loop_
_entity_poly.entity_id
_entity_poly.type
_entity_poly.pdbx_seq_one_letter_code
_entity_poly.pdbx_strand_id
1 'polypeptide(L)'
;MSVDKKTIGISKTNAAALNALVAAGRFGSELDAAKFAMAYAIKLGLPAGVSDGADTKWNVGSVDSDGSLRSLLEAFFPASLEPYRLAEYLMNEGIRRLSDTLGDGDDLYDTIFNQA
;
A
#
# COMPACT_ATOMS: atom_id res chain seq x y z
N MET A 1 -2.61 -4.86 25.66
CA MET A 1 -2.60 -3.92 24.52
C MET A 1 -1.69 -4.53 23.48
N SER A 2 -2.19 -4.87 22.29
CA SER A 2 -1.31 -5.24 21.18
C SER A 2 -0.49 -4.00 20.84
N VAL A 3 0.83 -4.10 20.90
CA VAL A 3 1.69 -3.04 20.39
C VAL A 3 1.71 -3.23 18.89
N ASP A 4 1.12 -2.27 18.16
CA ASP A 4 1.10 -2.28 16.70
C ASP A 4 2.51 -2.42 16.09
N LYS A 5 2.59 -2.71 14.81
CA LYS A 5 3.85 -2.92 14.09
C LYS A 5 4.72 -1.67 14.13
N LYS A 6 6.03 -1.89 14.25
CA LYS A 6 7.06 -0.84 14.12
C LYS A 6 7.69 -0.79 12.73
N THR A 7 7.39 -1.79 11.91
CA THR A 7 7.87 -1.93 10.54
C THR A 7 6.73 -2.31 9.62
N ILE A 8 6.85 -1.93 8.35
CA ILE A 8 5.92 -2.27 7.27
C ILE A 8 6.70 -3.13 6.27
N GLY A 9 6.07 -4.23 5.83
CA GLY A 9 6.62 -5.16 4.87
C GLY A 9 5.80 -5.28 3.59
N ILE A 10 6.45 -5.80 2.55
CA ILE A 10 5.82 -6.18 1.29
C ILE A 10 6.01 -7.68 1.12
N SER A 11 4.96 -8.40 0.73
CA SER A 11 5.05 -9.83 0.49
C SER A 11 6.01 -10.13 -0.66
N LYS A 12 6.63 -11.31 -0.64
CA LYS A 12 7.54 -11.74 -1.71
C LYS A 12 6.86 -11.75 -3.09
N THR A 13 5.58 -12.10 -3.14
CA THR A 13 4.79 -12.10 -4.38
C THR A 13 4.58 -10.68 -4.92
N ASN A 14 4.51 -9.69 -4.04
CA ASN A 14 4.28 -8.29 -4.41
C ASN A 14 5.58 -7.50 -4.67
N ALA A 15 6.74 -8.02 -4.29
CA ALA A 15 8.01 -7.30 -4.45
C ALA A 15 8.33 -6.97 -5.92
N ALA A 16 8.09 -7.92 -6.83
CA ALA A 16 8.28 -7.69 -8.27
C ALA A 16 7.24 -6.72 -8.83
N ALA A 17 5.97 -6.87 -8.42
CA ALA A 17 4.89 -5.97 -8.82
C ALA A 17 5.14 -4.53 -8.34
N LEU A 18 5.65 -4.35 -7.13
CA LEU A 18 6.01 -3.02 -6.61
C LEU A 18 7.09 -2.35 -7.47
N ASN A 19 8.11 -3.09 -7.90
CA ASN A 19 9.13 -2.54 -8.79
C ASN A 19 8.55 -2.13 -10.16
N ALA A 20 7.65 -2.94 -10.71
CA ALA A 20 6.95 -2.59 -11.94
C ALA A 20 6.08 -1.33 -11.76
N LEU A 21 5.40 -1.19 -10.63
CA LEU A 21 4.60 -0.01 -10.29
C LEU A 21 5.43 1.27 -10.18
N VAL A 22 6.62 1.18 -9.58
CA VAL A 22 7.54 2.33 -9.51
C VAL A 22 7.86 2.84 -10.91
N ALA A 23 8.15 1.93 -11.84
CA ALA A 23 8.44 2.29 -13.23
C ALA A 23 7.21 2.85 -13.95
N ALA A 24 6.07 2.14 -13.89
CA ALA A 24 4.83 2.50 -14.58
C ALA A 24 4.23 3.82 -14.10
N GLY A 25 4.31 4.12 -12.80
CA GLY A 25 3.80 5.35 -12.20
C GLY A 25 4.82 6.47 -12.06
N ARG A 26 6.07 6.24 -12.47
CA ARG A 26 7.19 7.20 -12.33
C ARG A 26 7.34 7.72 -10.90
N PHE A 27 7.15 6.83 -9.91
CA PHE A 27 7.25 7.19 -8.50
C PHE A 27 8.70 7.52 -8.12
N GLY A 28 8.87 8.47 -7.21
CA GLY A 28 10.19 8.83 -6.67
C GLY A 28 10.83 7.73 -5.83
N SER A 29 10.02 6.81 -5.29
CA SER A 29 10.48 5.67 -4.50
C SER A 29 9.46 4.53 -4.47
N GLU A 30 9.91 3.34 -4.09
CA GLU A 30 9.02 2.21 -3.76
C GLU A 30 8.03 2.54 -2.62
N LEU A 31 8.43 3.39 -1.67
CA LEU A 31 7.56 3.78 -0.57
C LEU A 31 6.40 4.66 -1.06
N ASP A 32 6.68 5.58 -1.97
CA ASP A 32 5.63 6.42 -2.59
C ASP A 32 4.65 5.57 -3.39
N ALA A 33 5.17 4.61 -4.17
CA ALA A 33 4.34 3.66 -4.91
C ALA A 33 3.48 2.81 -3.98
N ALA A 34 4.03 2.32 -2.85
CA ALA A 34 3.27 1.54 -1.87
C ALA A 34 2.18 2.37 -1.17
N LYS A 35 2.47 3.63 -0.79
CA LYS A 35 1.46 4.54 -0.23
C LYS A 35 0.35 4.86 -1.23
N PHE A 36 0.70 5.06 -2.50
CA PHE A 36 -0.28 5.23 -3.56
C PHE A 36 -1.15 3.98 -3.72
N ALA A 37 -0.53 2.79 -3.73
CA ALA A 37 -1.24 1.53 -3.80
C ALA A 37 -2.24 1.35 -2.64
N MET A 38 -1.83 1.70 -1.42
CA MET A 38 -2.73 1.73 -0.27
C MET A 38 -3.91 2.71 -0.46
N ALA A 39 -3.65 3.93 -0.93
CA ALA A 39 -4.73 4.87 -1.23
C ALA A 39 -5.69 4.32 -2.32
N TYR A 40 -5.17 3.60 -3.30
CA TYR A 40 -5.97 2.91 -4.31
C TYR A 40 -6.82 1.77 -3.71
N ALA A 41 -6.26 0.98 -2.79
CA ALA A 41 -7.02 -0.03 -2.04
C ALA A 41 -8.17 0.59 -1.24
N ILE A 42 -7.93 1.73 -0.59
CA ILE A 42 -8.97 2.49 0.13
C ILE A 42 -10.03 3.01 -0.85
N LYS A 43 -9.64 3.57 -2.00
CA LYS A 43 -10.56 4.03 -3.06
C LYS A 43 -11.47 2.90 -3.55
N LEU A 44 -10.95 1.68 -3.68
CA LEU A 44 -11.73 0.50 -4.07
C LEU A 44 -12.66 -0.02 -2.97
N GLY A 45 -12.64 0.56 -1.76
CA GLY A 45 -13.48 0.14 -0.65
C GLY A 45 -13.07 -1.22 -0.07
N LEU A 46 -11.78 -1.59 -0.15
CA LEU A 46 -11.33 -2.85 0.44
C LEU A 46 -11.54 -2.85 1.96
N PRO A 47 -12.04 -3.96 2.53
CA PRO A 47 -12.24 -4.06 3.98
C PRO A 47 -10.90 -4.13 4.71
N ALA A 48 -10.92 -3.86 6.02
CA ALA A 48 -9.74 -4.06 6.87
C ALA A 48 -9.30 -5.54 6.88
N GLY A 49 -7.99 -5.77 6.98
CA GLY A 49 -7.41 -7.10 6.96
C GLY A 49 -5.98 -7.13 7.48
N VAL A 50 -5.31 -8.26 7.28
CA VAL A 50 -3.93 -8.51 7.69
C VAL A 50 -3.16 -9.20 6.56
N SER A 51 -1.88 -8.88 6.41
CA SER A 51 -1.00 -9.59 5.47
C SER A 51 -0.24 -10.72 6.16
N ASP A 52 -0.14 -11.85 5.46
CA ASP A 52 0.74 -12.95 5.82
C ASP A 52 2.06 -12.87 5.04
N GLY A 53 3.17 -13.24 5.69
CA GLY A 53 4.46 -13.43 5.01
C GLY A 53 5.10 -12.17 4.39
N ALA A 54 4.77 -10.99 4.91
CA ALA A 54 5.38 -9.74 4.47
C ALA A 54 6.82 -9.61 5.02
N ASP A 55 7.80 -9.44 4.13
CA ASP A 55 9.18 -9.17 4.53
C ASP A 55 9.31 -7.68 4.89
N THR A 56 9.83 -7.39 6.09
CA THR A 56 10.05 -6.03 6.57
C THR A 56 10.87 -5.21 5.57
N LYS A 57 10.35 -4.05 5.16
CA LYS A 57 10.99 -3.16 4.18
C LYS A 57 11.26 -1.76 4.72
N TRP A 58 10.36 -1.21 5.53
CA TRP A 58 10.51 0.13 6.10
C TRP A 58 10.17 0.16 7.59
N ASN A 59 10.83 1.06 8.33
CA ASN A 59 10.39 1.42 9.67
C ASN A 59 9.19 2.36 9.59
N VAL A 60 8.25 2.27 10.53
CA VAL A 60 7.08 3.16 10.60
C VAL A 60 7.50 4.63 10.63
N GLY A 61 8.58 5.00 11.31
CA GLY A 61 9.06 6.38 11.33
C GLY A 61 9.47 6.95 9.96
N SER A 62 9.77 6.09 8.98
CA SER A 62 9.98 6.50 7.58
C SER A 62 8.68 6.53 6.78
N VAL A 63 7.73 5.65 7.11
CA VAL A 63 6.43 5.56 6.44
C VAL A 63 5.51 6.68 6.88
N ASP A 64 5.50 7.02 8.16
CA ASP A 64 4.56 7.92 8.81
C ASP A 64 5.28 8.73 9.88
N SER A 65 6.17 9.64 9.46
CA SER A 65 7.01 10.42 10.38
C SER A 65 6.22 11.41 11.24
N ASP A 66 5.04 11.83 10.79
CA ASP A 66 4.18 12.80 11.45
C ASP A 66 2.88 12.19 12.04
N GLY A 67 2.63 10.90 11.82
CA GLY A 67 1.43 10.21 12.29
C GLY A 67 0.18 10.46 11.44
N SER A 68 0.30 11.19 10.32
CA SER A 68 -0.83 11.52 9.46
C SER A 68 -1.46 10.27 8.82
N LEU A 69 -0.64 9.27 8.45
CA LEU A 69 -1.14 8.02 7.90
C LEU A 69 -1.94 7.24 8.94
N ARG A 70 -1.43 7.15 10.17
CA ARG A 70 -2.17 6.57 11.28
C ARG A 70 -3.52 7.25 11.48
N SER A 71 -3.55 8.57 11.57
CA SER A 71 -4.81 9.32 11.76
C SER A 71 -5.80 9.09 10.61
N LEU A 72 -5.31 9.01 9.38
CA LEU A 72 -6.14 8.66 8.22
C LEU A 72 -6.77 7.28 8.39
N LEU A 73 -5.99 6.26 8.74
CA LEU A 73 -6.50 4.89 8.89
C LEU A 73 -7.45 4.75 10.08
N GLU A 74 -7.20 5.43 11.20
CA GLU A 74 -8.13 5.47 12.33
C GLU A 74 -9.46 6.15 11.95
N ALA A 75 -9.44 7.15 11.06
CA ALA A 75 -10.66 7.81 10.59
C ALA A 75 -11.48 6.95 9.61
N PHE A 76 -10.82 6.27 8.67
CA PHE A 76 -11.49 5.45 7.64
C PHE A 76 -11.85 4.04 8.16
N PHE A 77 -11.09 3.52 9.12
CA PHE A 77 -11.26 2.18 9.68
C PHE A 77 -11.29 2.23 11.22
N PRO A 78 -12.33 2.84 11.82
CA PRO A 78 -12.38 3.10 13.27
C PRO A 78 -12.42 1.84 14.14
N ALA A 79 -12.72 0.67 13.56
CA ALA A 79 -12.69 -0.61 14.25
C ALA A 79 -11.29 -1.25 14.32
N SER A 80 -10.31 -0.74 13.57
CA SER A 80 -8.94 -1.25 13.57
C SER A 80 -8.16 -0.71 14.76
N LEU A 81 -7.63 -1.61 15.59
CA LEU A 81 -6.77 -1.25 16.73
C LEU A 81 -5.28 -1.24 16.37
N GLU A 82 -4.92 -1.62 15.14
CA GLU A 82 -3.55 -1.77 14.64
C GLU A 82 -3.41 -1.09 13.26
N PRO A 83 -3.42 0.26 13.22
CA PRO A 83 -3.37 1.01 11.96
C PRO A 83 -2.16 0.71 11.08
N TYR A 84 -0.98 0.42 11.63
CA TYR A 84 0.21 0.09 10.82
C TYR A 84 0.16 -1.33 10.27
N ARG A 85 -0.40 -2.29 11.01
CA ARG A 85 -0.73 -3.60 10.44
C ARG A 85 -1.74 -3.47 9.30
N LEU A 86 -2.75 -2.62 9.46
CA LEU A 86 -3.72 -2.34 8.40
C LEU A 86 -3.07 -1.64 7.20
N ALA A 87 -2.16 -0.69 7.42
CA ALA A 87 -1.41 -0.03 6.35
C ALA A 87 -0.64 -1.07 5.51
N GLU A 88 0.08 -1.98 6.16
CA GLU A 88 0.79 -3.08 5.48
C GLU A 88 -0.15 -3.91 4.61
N TYR A 89 -1.31 -4.27 5.15
CA TYR A 89 -2.32 -5.03 4.41
C TYR A 89 -2.82 -4.28 3.17
N LEU A 90 -3.24 -3.03 3.34
CA LEU A 90 -3.78 -2.21 2.26
C LEU A 90 -2.71 -1.89 1.20
N MET A 91 -1.44 -1.71 1.60
CA MET A 91 -0.32 -1.58 0.64
C MET A 91 -0.18 -2.84 -0.21
N ASN A 92 -0.18 -4.02 0.40
CA ASN A 92 -0.04 -5.28 -0.32
C ASN A 92 -1.24 -5.58 -1.23
N GLU A 93 -2.46 -5.37 -0.75
CA GLU A 93 -3.65 -5.54 -1.58
C GLU A 93 -3.70 -4.52 -2.71
N GLY A 94 -3.34 -3.26 -2.43
CA GLY A 94 -3.25 -2.22 -3.44
C GLY A 94 -2.28 -2.56 -4.56
N ILE A 95 -1.08 -3.04 -4.21
CA ILE A 95 -0.06 -3.44 -5.19
C ILE A 95 -0.60 -4.56 -6.07
N ARG A 96 -1.22 -5.56 -5.46
CA ARG A 96 -1.82 -6.68 -6.19
C ARG A 96 -2.89 -6.20 -7.17
N ARG A 97 -3.85 -5.37 -6.74
CA ARG A 97 -4.91 -4.85 -7.61
C ARG A 97 -4.39 -4.00 -8.76
N LEU A 98 -3.42 -3.13 -8.49
CA LEU A 98 -2.81 -2.32 -9.53
C LEU A 98 -2.06 -3.19 -10.53
N SER A 99 -1.31 -4.20 -10.06
CA SER A 99 -0.63 -5.16 -10.92
C SER A 99 -1.60 -6.00 -11.75
N ASP A 100 -2.75 -6.39 -11.21
CA ASP A 100 -3.79 -7.12 -11.94
C ASP A 100 -4.43 -6.24 -13.05
N THR A 101 -4.32 -4.91 -12.93
CA THR A 101 -4.93 -3.94 -13.85
C THR A 101 -3.93 -3.44 -14.91
N LEU A 102 -2.63 -3.46 -14.61
CA LEU A 102 -1.57 -3.02 -15.54
C LEU A 102 -1.15 -4.17 -16.45
N GLY A 103 -1.16 -3.93 -17.76
CA GLY A 103 -0.44 -4.74 -18.73
C GLY A 103 1.06 -4.43 -18.73
N ASP A 104 1.83 -5.31 -19.37
CA ASP A 104 3.27 -5.13 -19.54
C ASP A 104 3.56 -3.84 -20.33
N GLY A 105 4.22 -2.88 -19.68
CA GLY A 105 4.63 -1.61 -20.29
C GLY A 105 3.59 -0.49 -20.25
N ASP A 106 2.45 -0.70 -19.59
CA ASP A 106 1.42 0.32 -19.44
C ASP A 106 1.85 1.45 -18.50
N ASP A 107 1.40 2.67 -18.80
CA ASP A 107 1.52 3.82 -17.90
C ASP A 107 0.38 3.79 -16.87
N LEU A 108 0.73 4.02 -15.60
CA LEU A 108 -0.23 3.96 -14.50
C LEU A 108 -1.32 5.01 -14.60
N TYR A 109 -0.99 6.20 -15.09
CA TYR A 109 -1.95 7.30 -15.21
C TYR A 109 -3.04 6.95 -16.22
N ASP A 110 -2.63 6.49 -17.40
CA ASP A 110 -3.57 6.10 -18.46
C ASP A 110 -4.48 4.96 -18.01
N THR A 111 -3.89 3.99 -17.30
CA THR A 111 -4.62 2.82 -16.80
C THR A 111 -5.68 3.16 -15.76
N ILE A 112 -5.44 4.14 -14.87
CA ILE A 112 -6.37 4.45 -13.77
C ILE A 112 -7.36 5.57 -14.13
N PHE A 113 -6.96 6.52 -14.98
CA PHE A 113 -7.70 7.76 -15.18
C PHE A 113 -8.26 7.95 -16.60
N ASN A 114 -7.76 7.21 -17.60
CA ASN A 114 -8.18 7.34 -19.00
C ASN A 114 -8.97 6.13 -19.52
N GLN A 115 -9.50 5.27 -18.64
CA GLN A 115 -10.48 4.27 -19.05
C GLN A 115 -11.83 4.93 -19.34
N ALA A 116 -12.09 5.20 -20.62
CA ALA A 116 -13.37 5.67 -21.18
C ALA A 116 -14.13 4.51 -21.82
#